data_AF-A0A838GQ98-F1
#
_entry.id   AF-A0A838GQ98-F1
#
_cell.length_a   1.000
_cell.length_b   1.000
_cell.length_c   1.000
_cell.angle_alpha   90.00
_cell.angle_beta   90.00
_cell.angle_gamma   90.00
#
_symmetry.space_group_name_H-M   'P 1'
#
loop_
_entity.id
_entity.type
_entity.pdbx_description
1 polymer ?
#
loop_
_entity_poly.entity_id
_entity_poly.type
_entity_poly.pdbx_seq_one_letter_code
_entity_poly.pdbx_strand_id
1 'polypeptide(L)'
;MRPLTAAAVQIAPTPGPLTAESIKANLGRCVEYVERCVEASGADLVVLPETATTGFTPGVGADDLWDLVSTIPGPVTEPVQDVARRLGVHVVLGTYERGPARGVVYNAAVLIDPAGEITGVYRKTHPFCTELAAQGGWVTPGDEAIVVETALGRIGLIICFDGDFPELVRIEAVLGAEIVCRPSALLR
;
A
#
# COMPACT_ATOMS: atom_id res chain seq x y z
N MET A 1 -7.12 -10.03 -22.64
CA MET A 1 -6.12 -9.16 -21.99
C MET A 1 -5.01 -8.84 -22.97
N ARG A 2 -4.57 -7.57 -23.02
CA ARG A 2 -3.32 -7.21 -23.69
C ARG A 2 -2.13 -7.73 -22.87
N PRO A 3 -0.97 -8.00 -23.47
CA PRO A 3 0.26 -8.21 -22.71
C PRO A 3 0.53 -6.99 -21.80
N LEU A 4 1.00 -7.26 -20.58
CA LEU A 4 1.41 -6.23 -19.63
C LEU A 4 2.69 -6.68 -18.92
N THR A 5 3.48 -5.71 -18.48
CA THR A 5 4.64 -5.93 -17.61
C THR A 5 4.30 -5.46 -16.20
N ALA A 6 4.26 -6.38 -15.24
CA ALA A 6 4.12 -6.06 -13.82
C ALA A 6 5.45 -6.25 -13.10
N ALA A 7 5.77 -5.34 -12.17
CA ALA A 7 6.98 -5.40 -11.38
C ALA A 7 6.68 -5.24 -9.89
N ALA A 8 7.37 -6.01 -9.06
CA ALA A 8 7.36 -5.86 -7.62
C ALA A 8 8.69 -5.25 -7.17
N VAL A 9 8.62 -4.20 -6.38
CA VAL A 9 9.79 -3.49 -5.86
C VAL A 9 9.98 -3.86 -4.40
N GLN A 10 11.21 -4.24 -4.03
CA GLN A 10 11.57 -4.49 -2.65
C GLN A 10 12.42 -3.34 -2.11
N ILE A 11 11.95 -2.71 -1.03
CA ILE A 11 12.61 -1.56 -0.39
C ILE A 11 12.75 -1.86 1.10
N ALA A 12 13.93 -1.58 1.63
CA ALA A 12 14.13 -1.47 3.07
C ALA A 12 13.78 -0.02 3.51
N PRO A 13 12.83 0.16 4.43
CA PRO A 13 12.59 1.43 5.10
C PRO A 13 13.83 1.88 5.89
N THR A 14 13.92 3.19 6.11
CA THR A 14 14.98 3.82 6.89
C THR A 14 14.96 3.25 8.31
N PRO A 15 16.10 2.74 8.82
CA PRO A 15 16.17 2.22 10.17
C PRO A 15 16.09 3.36 11.19
N GLY A 16 15.57 3.06 12.38
CA GLY A 16 15.48 3.99 13.50
C GLY A 16 14.04 4.38 13.85
N PRO A 17 13.87 5.41 14.71
CA PRO A 17 12.54 5.86 15.12
C PRO A 17 11.70 6.37 13.95
N LEU A 18 10.39 6.14 14.02
CA LEU A 18 9.46 6.72 13.07
C LEU A 18 9.27 8.22 13.36
N THR A 19 9.54 9.06 12.36
CA THR A 19 9.35 10.51 12.41
C THR A 19 8.82 11.01 11.07
N ALA A 20 8.37 12.27 11.00
CA ALA A 20 7.96 12.88 9.74
C ALA A 20 9.11 12.88 8.69
N GLU A 21 10.35 13.07 9.13
CA GLU A 21 11.54 13.04 8.27
C GLU A 21 11.82 11.64 7.75
N SER A 22 11.70 10.59 8.58
CA SER A 22 11.92 9.22 8.12
C SER A 22 10.81 8.76 7.17
N ILE A 23 9.56 9.17 7.38
CA ILE A 23 8.46 8.98 6.43
C ILE A 23 8.78 9.64 5.08
N LYS A 24 9.21 10.91 5.11
CA LYS A 24 9.60 11.65 3.90
C LYS A 24 10.77 10.99 3.16
N ALA A 25 11.78 10.51 3.89
CA ALA A 25 12.92 9.80 3.31
C ALA A 25 12.50 8.48 2.65
N ASN A 26 11.62 7.72 3.30
CA ASN A 26 11.06 6.47 2.77
C ASN A 26 10.21 6.71 1.51
N LEU A 27 9.38 7.77 1.50
CA LEU A 27 8.63 8.18 0.31
C LEU A 27 9.56 8.56 -0.86
N GLY A 28 10.62 9.32 -0.59
CA GLY A 28 11.64 9.64 -1.59
C GLY A 28 12.27 8.38 -2.20
N ARG A 29 12.56 7.36 -1.37
CA ARG A 29 13.03 6.05 -1.85
C ARG A 29 11.97 5.31 -2.66
N CYS A 30 10.70 5.35 -2.27
CA CYS A 30 9.63 4.74 -3.05
C CYS A 30 9.58 5.35 -4.46
N VAL A 31 9.62 6.68 -4.57
CA VAL A 31 9.64 7.39 -5.86
C VAL A 31 10.87 7.00 -6.69
N GLU A 32 12.07 7.05 -6.12
CA GLU A 32 13.31 6.67 -6.81
C GLU A 32 13.24 5.25 -7.37
N TYR A 33 12.74 4.29 -6.57
CA TYR A 33 12.68 2.89 -7.00
C TYR A 33 11.57 2.64 -8.02
N VAL A 34 10.45 3.38 -7.99
CA VAL A 34 9.45 3.34 -9.06
C VAL A 34 10.07 3.82 -10.37
N GLU A 35 10.80 4.94 -10.37
CA GLU A 35 11.47 5.46 -11.58
C GLU A 35 12.45 4.45 -12.15
N ARG A 36 13.36 3.94 -11.32
CA ARG A 36 14.36 2.94 -11.73
C ARG A 36 13.72 1.64 -12.24
N CYS A 37 12.62 1.22 -11.61
CA CYS A 37 11.88 0.03 -12.02
C CYS A 37 11.27 0.21 -13.40
N VAL A 38 10.57 1.32 -13.64
CA VAL A 38 9.96 1.62 -14.94
C VAL A 38 11.03 1.78 -16.02
N GLU A 39 12.13 2.48 -15.73
CA GLU A 39 13.25 2.63 -16.68
C GLU A 39 13.84 1.28 -17.10
N ALA A 40 14.05 0.37 -16.15
CA ALA A 40 14.69 -0.91 -16.41
C ALA A 40 13.78 -1.97 -17.05
N SER A 41 12.46 -1.87 -16.84
CA SER A 41 11.51 -2.94 -17.20
C SER A 41 10.40 -2.52 -18.15
N GLY A 42 10.11 -1.22 -18.28
CA GLY A 42 8.92 -0.74 -18.97
C GLY A 42 7.61 -1.18 -18.31
N ALA A 43 7.59 -1.30 -16.98
CA ALA A 43 6.42 -1.79 -16.23
C ALA A 43 5.17 -0.93 -16.47
N ASP A 44 4.03 -1.60 -16.71
CA ASP A 44 2.68 -1.01 -16.71
C ASP A 44 2.11 -0.88 -15.29
N LEU A 45 2.55 -1.76 -14.37
CA LEU A 45 2.12 -1.86 -12.97
C LEU A 45 3.33 -2.08 -12.06
N VAL A 46 3.48 -1.22 -11.05
CA VAL A 46 4.53 -1.33 -10.02
C VAL A 46 3.88 -1.53 -8.65
N VAL A 47 4.28 -2.58 -7.93
CA VAL A 47 3.81 -2.87 -6.58
C VAL A 47 4.92 -2.59 -5.57
N LEU A 48 4.70 -1.61 -4.70
CA LEU A 48 5.58 -1.30 -3.58
C LEU A 48 5.27 -2.20 -2.37
N PRO A 49 6.20 -2.35 -1.42
CA PRO A 49 5.96 -3.14 -0.20
C PRO A 49 4.82 -2.59 0.66
N GLU A 50 4.30 -3.44 1.55
CA GLU A 50 3.42 -3.04 2.64
C GLU A 50 4.15 -2.05 3.55
N THR A 51 3.45 -1.02 4.04
CA THR A 51 3.98 -0.03 5.01
C THR A 51 5.32 0.58 4.58
N ALA A 52 5.56 0.72 3.28
CA ALA A 52 6.85 1.14 2.71
C ALA A 52 7.31 2.51 3.22
N THR A 53 6.38 3.33 3.69
CA THR A 53 6.62 4.69 4.18
C THR A 53 7.00 4.74 5.65
N THR A 54 6.63 3.74 6.46
CA THR A 54 6.78 3.76 7.92
C THR A 54 7.63 2.62 8.47
N GLY A 55 7.80 1.56 7.68
CA GLY A 55 8.19 0.26 8.21
C GLY A 55 7.03 -0.45 8.90
N PHE A 56 7.16 -1.78 9.00
CA PHE A 56 6.10 -2.65 9.50
C PHE A 56 5.80 -2.41 10.98
N THR A 57 6.84 -2.43 11.83
CA THR A 57 6.73 -2.14 13.26
C THR A 57 7.11 -0.68 13.51
N PRO A 58 6.14 0.23 13.71
CA PRO A 58 6.40 1.67 13.76
C PRO A 58 7.09 2.11 15.07
N GLY A 59 7.09 1.25 16.10
CA GLY A 59 7.74 1.53 17.39
C GLY A 59 7.06 2.61 18.23
N VAL A 60 5.84 3.02 17.85
CA VAL A 60 5.01 4.03 18.52
C VAL A 60 3.60 3.50 18.74
N GLY A 61 2.83 4.11 19.65
CA GLY A 61 1.43 3.74 19.90
C GLY A 61 0.50 4.19 18.76
N ALA A 62 -0.74 3.69 18.78
CA ALA A 62 -1.74 4.01 17.76
C ALA A 62 -2.03 5.52 17.62
N ASP A 63 -2.08 6.22 18.76
CA ASP A 63 -2.29 7.67 18.82
C ASP A 63 -1.14 8.45 18.18
N ASP A 64 0.10 8.11 18.51
CA ASP A 64 1.29 8.76 17.95
C ASP A 64 1.43 8.43 16.46
N LEU A 65 1.12 7.20 16.06
CA LEU A 65 1.10 6.80 14.66
C LEU A 65 0.04 7.62 13.90
N TRP A 66 -1.16 7.77 14.46
CA TRP A 66 -2.23 8.58 13.89
C TRP A 66 -1.77 10.03 13.66
N ASP A 67 -1.06 10.61 14.64
CA ASP A 67 -0.50 11.97 14.55
C ASP A 67 0.60 12.09 13.47
N LEU A 68 1.34 11.00 13.18
CA LEU A 68 2.41 10.94 12.17
C LEU A 68 1.93 10.65 10.74
N VAL A 69 0.85 9.90 10.55
CA VAL A 69 0.32 9.52 9.23
C VAL A 69 -0.75 10.49 8.73
N SER A 70 -1.14 10.43 7.45
CA SER A 70 -2.17 11.30 6.87
C SER A 70 -3.39 10.53 6.38
N THR A 71 -4.48 11.25 6.13
CA THR A 71 -5.61 10.72 5.35
C THR A 71 -5.15 10.42 3.91
N ILE A 72 -5.96 9.65 3.19
CA ILE A 72 -5.77 9.37 1.77
C ILE A 72 -6.95 9.98 1.00
N PRO A 73 -6.71 10.81 -0.04
CA PRO A 73 -5.42 11.33 -0.48
C PRO A 73 -4.77 12.27 0.55
N GLY A 74 -3.46 12.47 0.41
CA GLY A 74 -2.72 13.42 1.25
C GLY A 74 -1.20 13.38 1.01
N PRO A 75 -0.41 14.02 1.91
CA PRO A 75 1.04 14.18 1.74
C PRO A 75 1.83 12.87 1.55
N VAL A 76 1.28 11.74 2.00
CA VAL A 76 1.88 10.42 1.83
C VAL A 76 1.63 9.83 0.43
N THR A 77 0.51 10.16 -0.22
CA THR A 77 0.19 9.66 -1.57
C THR A 77 0.66 10.60 -2.68
N GLU A 78 0.67 11.92 -2.43
CA GLU A 78 1.01 12.96 -3.42
C GLU A 78 2.31 12.68 -4.20
N PRO A 79 3.46 12.36 -3.58
CA PRO A 79 4.69 12.08 -4.35
C PRO A 79 4.57 10.86 -5.28
N VAL A 80 3.77 9.86 -4.88
CA VAL A 80 3.56 8.65 -5.66
C VAL A 80 2.55 8.89 -6.80
N GLN A 81 1.53 9.73 -6.55
CA GLN A 81 0.62 10.22 -7.60
C GLN A 81 1.37 10.99 -8.68
N ASP A 82 2.31 11.86 -8.30
CA ASP A 82 3.09 12.64 -9.24
C ASP A 82 4.05 11.78 -10.10
N VAL A 83 4.73 10.79 -9.50
CA VAL A 83 5.60 9.89 -10.28
C VAL A 83 4.78 8.95 -11.17
N ALA A 84 3.63 8.46 -10.70
CA ALA A 84 2.72 7.64 -11.51
C ALA A 84 2.26 8.40 -12.77
N ARG A 85 1.82 9.67 -12.59
CA ARG A 85 1.44 10.56 -13.69
C ARG A 85 2.58 10.82 -14.66
N ARG A 86 3.76 11.14 -14.13
CA ARG A 86 4.94 11.49 -14.96
C ARG A 86 5.44 10.32 -15.79
N LEU A 87 5.38 9.10 -15.25
CA LEU A 87 5.85 7.89 -15.92
C LEU A 87 4.73 7.17 -16.71
N GLY A 88 3.47 7.55 -16.51
CA GLY A 88 2.32 6.91 -17.15
C GLY A 88 2.12 5.46 -16.69
N VAL A 89 2.30 5.19 -15.40
CA VAL A 89 2.31 3.83 -14.81
C VAL A 89 1.28 3.69 -13.68
N HIS A 90 0.73 2.48 -13.50
CA HIS A 90 -0.06 2.18 -12.30
C HIS A 90 0.88 1.86 -11.13
N VAL A 91 0.60 2.38 -9.93
CA VAL A 91 1.39 2.10 -8.73
C VAL A 91 0.49 1.65 -7.59
N VAL A 92 0.86 0.54 -6.94
CA VAL A 92 0.28 0.13 -5.65
C VAL A 92 1.23 0.57 -4.54
N LEU A 93 0.77 1.49 -3.69
CA LEU A 93 1.49 1.98 -2.51
C LEU A 93 0.94 1.34 -1.24
N GLY A 94 1.78 0.60 -0.50
CA GLY A 94 1.46 0.16 0.85
C GLY A 94 1.86 1.20 1.89
N THR A 95 0.91 1.64 2.73
CA THR A 95 1.12 2.66 3.76
C THR A 95 0.13 2.55 4.92
N TYR A 96 0.34 3.30 6.00
CA TYR A 96 -0.67 3.48 7.04
C TYR A 96 -1.52 4.72 6.74
N GLU A 97 -2.83 4.58 6.87
CA GLU A 97 -3.83 5.63 6.68
C GLU A 97 -4.34 6.15 8.02
N ARG A 98 -4.43 7.48 8.16
CA ARG A 98 -5.11 8.13 9.28
C ARG A 98 -6.63 7.94 9.16
N GLY A 99 -7.23 7.27 10.13
CA GLY A 99 -8.68 7.12 10.24
C GLY A 99 -9.38 8.33 10.88
N PRO A 100 -10.73 8.27 11.00
CA PRO A 100 -11.57 9.42 11.34
C PRO A 100 -11.47 9.88 12.80
N ALA A 101 -10.99 9.02 13.72
CA ALA A 101 -10.83 9.33 15.13
C ALA A 101 -9.40 9.04 15.57
N ARG A 102 -8.90 9.78 16.56
CA ARG A 102 -7.55 9.60 17.10
C ARG A 102 -7.35 8.15 17.56
N GLY A 103 -6.22 7.57 17.17
CA GLY A 103 -5.90 6.15 17.42
C GLY A 103 -6.48 5.16 16.41
N VAL A 104 -7.35 5.59 15.48
CA VAL A 104 -7.85 4.74 14.39
C VAL A 104 -6.89 4.83 13.21
N VAL A 105 -6.04 3.83 13.01
CA VAL A 105 -5.12 3.74 11.87
C VAL A 105 -5.44 2.49 11.06
N TYR A 106 -5.44 2.61 9.73
CA TYR A 106 -5.60 1.46 8.83
C TYR A 106 -4.27 1.11 8.16
N ASN A 107 -3.99 -0.17 7.96
CA ASN A 107 -2.95 -0.64 7.06
C ASN A 107 -3.55 -0.71 5.65
N ALA A 108 -3.08 0.12 4.74
CA ALA A 108 -3.74 0.40 3.47
C ALA A 108 -2.85 0.09 2.25
N ALA A 109 -3.48 -0.36 1.17
CA ALA A 109 -2.91 -0.47 -0.16
C ALA A 109 -3.68 0.46 -1.09
N VAL A 110 -2.96 1.41 -1.70
CA VAL A 110 -3.52 2.46 -2.55
C VAL A 110 -3.16 2.18 -3.99
N LEU A 111 -4.16 2.02 -4.86
CA LEU A 111 -3.95 1.91 -6.31
C LEU A 111 -4.05 3.30 -6.94
N ILE A 112 -2.96 3.70 -7.58
CA ILE A 112 -2.81 4.97 -8.28
C ILE A 112 -2.67 4.67 -9.78
N ASP A 113 -3.39 5.40 -10.62
CA ASP A 113 -3.40 5.20 -12.06
C ASP A 113 -2.34 6.07 -12.81
N PRO A 114 -2.18 5.89 -14.13
CA PRO A 114 -1.27 6.68 -14.96
C PRO A 114 -1.60 8.18 -15.07
N ALA A 115 -2.77 8.62 -14.63
CA ALA A 115 -3.12 10.05 -14.52
C ALA A 115 -2.72 10.62 -13.14
N GLY A 116 -2.28 9.76 -12.22
CA GLY A 116 -1.99 10.12 -10.82
C GLY A 116 -3.23 10.14 -9.95
N GLU A 117 -4.34 9.56 -10.40
CA GLU A 117 -5.59 9.49 -9.63
C GLU A 117 -5.61 8.24 -8.75
N ILE A 118 -6.13 8.37 -7.53
CA ILE A 118 -6.35 7.23 -6.65
C ILE A 118 -7.64 6.55 -7.08
N THR A 119 -7.52 5.34 -7.62
CA THR A 119 -8.64 4.56 -8.16
C THR A 119 -9.13 3.47 -7.21
N GLY A 120 -8.36 3.17 -6.16
CA GLY A 120 -8.80 2.28 -5.08
C GLY A 120 -7.96 2.43 -3.82
N VAL A 121 -8.59 2.23 -2.67
CA VAL A 121 -7.95 2.15 -1.36
C VAL A 121 -8.49 0.92 -0.66
N TYR A 122 -7.63 -0.08 -0.47
CA TYR A 122 -7.95 -1.26 0.32
C TYR A 122 -7.40 -1.08 1.73
N ARG A 123 -8.18 -1.47 2.74
CA ARG A 123 -7.77 -1.51 4.15
C ARG A 123 -7.70 -2.95 4.61
N LYS A 124 -6.55 -3.37 5.14
CA LYS A 124 -6.25 -4.75 5.55
C LYS A 124 -7.36 -5.32 6.45
N THR A 125 -8.01 -6.38 5.99
CA THR A 125 -9.12 -7.04 6.69
C THR A 125 -8.62 -8.02 7.76
N HIS A 126 -7.44 -8.60 7.57
CA HIS A 126 -6.78 -9.48 8.53
C HIS A 126 -5.44 -8.88 8.99
N PRO A 127 -5.44 -7.90 9.91
CA PRO A 127 -4.20 -7.43 10.52
C PRO A 127 -3.46 -8.58 11.20
N PHE A 128 -2.14 -8.62 11.05
CA PHE A 128 -1.28 -9.59 11.73
C PHE A 128 -1.42 -9.43 13.25
N CYS A 129 -1.26 -10.53 14.00
CA CYS A 129 -1.61 -10.58 15.42
C CYS A 129 -0.99 -9.43 16.24
N THR A 130 0.25 -9.03 15.94
CA THR A 130 0.95 -7.97 16.69
C THR A 130 0.55 -6.55 16.32
N GLU A 131 -0.02 -6.32 15.13
CA GLU A 131 -0.46 -5.00 14.71
C GLU A 131 -1.95 -4.75 15.07
N LEU A 132 -2.74 -5.79 15.36
CA LEU A 132 -4.17 -5.65 15.64
C LEU A 132 -4.43 -4.81 16.91
N ALA A 133 -5.15 -3.69 16.76
CA ALA A 133 -5.46 -2.77 17.86
C ALA A 133 -6.20 -3.44 19.03
N ALA A 134 -7.11 -4.38 18.75
CA ALA A 134 -7.81 -5.14 19.77
C ALA A 134 -6.90 -6.04 20.64
N GLN A 135 -5.66 -6.29 20.20
CA GLN A 135 -4.64 -7.05 20.92
C GLN A 135 -3.50 -6.15 21.43
N GLY A 136 -3.71 -4.83 21.47
CA GLY A 136 -2.69 -3.86 21.92
C GLY A 136 -1.75 -3.37 20.82
N GLY A 137 -2.02 -3.70 19.56
CA GLY A 137 -1.35 -3.13 18.39
C GLY A 137 -1.89 -1.73 18.03
N TRP A 138 -1.76 -1.35 16.75
CA TRP A 138 -2.09 0.00 16.25
C TRP A 138 -3.07 0.02 15.07
N VAL A 139 -3.38 -1.12 14.45
CA VAL A 139 -4.19 -1.22 13.24
C VAL A 139 -5.63 -1.61 13.57
N THR A 140 -6.55 -0.80 13.07
CA THR A 140 -7.98 -1.12 12.98
C THR A 140 -8.20 -1.95 11.71
N PRO A 141 -8.87 -3.12 11.78
CA PRO A 141 -9.22 -3.89 10.59
C PRO A 141 -10.10 -3.09 9.62
N GLY A 142 -9.86 -3.28 8.32
CA GLY A 142 -10.85 -2.99 7.28
C GLY A 142 -11.93 -4.07 7.23
N ASP A 143 -12.95 -3.84 6.41
CA ASP A 143 -14.16 -4.66 6.32
C ASP A 143 -14.63 -4.96 4.88
N GLU A 144 -13.89 -4.49 3.87
CA GLU A 144 -14.29 -4.60 2.47
C GLU A 144 -13.19 -5.23 1.61
N ALA A 145 -13.59 -6.16 0.72
CA ALA A 145 -12.77 -6.60 -0.41
C ALA A 145 -12.97 -5.63 -1.58
N ILE A 146 -11.93 -5.35 -2.36
CA ILE A 146 -12.04 -4.42 -3.49
C ILE A 146 -11.49 -5.01 -4.78
N VAL A 147 -12.13 -4.66 -5.91
CA VAL A 147 -11.63 -4.92 -7.26
C VAL A 147 -11.84 -3.65 -8.08
N VAL A 148 -10.75 -3.13 -8.64
CA VAL A 148 -10.76 -1.88 -9.41
C VAL A 148 -10.63 -2.21 -10.89
N GLU A 149 -11.50 -1.65 -11.72
CA GLU A 149 -11.37 -1.75 -13.18
C GLU A 149 -10.33 -0.75 -13.68
N THR A 150 -9.35 -1.23 -14.46
CA THR A 150 -8.26 -0.42 -15.00
C THR A 150 -8.02 -0.74 -16.48
N ALA A 151 -7.18 0.06 -17.14
CA ALA A 151 -6.71 -0.23 -18.49
C ALA A 151 -5.83 -1.50 -18.60
N LEU A 152 -5.42 -2.08 -17.47
CA LEU A 152 -4.67 -3.34 -17.38
C LEU A 152 -5.56 -4.57 -17.17
N GLY A 153 -6.86 -4.34 -16.91
CA GLY A 153 -7.79 -5.36 -16.41
C GLY A 153 -8.28 -5.03 -15.00
N ARG A 154 -9.01 -5.97 -14.40
CA ARG A 154 -9.52 -5.82 -13.03
C ARG A 154 -8.47 -6.22 -12.00
N ILE A 155 -8.11 -5.29 -11.12
CA ILE A 155 -7.06 -5.46 -10.09
C ILE A 155 -7.71 -5.55 -8.70
N GLY A 156 -7.49 -6.67 -8.01
CA GLY A 156 -7.78 -6.85 -6.57
C GLY A 156 -6.57 -6.48 -5.71
N LEU A 157 -6.80 -6.08 -4.46
CA LEU A 157 -5.78 -5.68 -3.50
C LEU A 157 -5.96 -6.43 -2.19
N ILE A 158 -4.91 -7.13 -1.78
CA ILE A 158 -4.80 -7.76 -0.46
C ILE A 158 -3.48 -7.34 0.19
N ILE A 159 -3.31 -7.48 1.50
CA ILE A 159 -2.06 -7.09 2.17
C ILE A 159 -1.53 -8.25 3.01
N CYS A 160 -0.30 -8.67 2.74
CA CYS A 160 0.49 -9.59 3.57
C CYS A 160 -0.33 -10.75 4.15
N PHE A 161 -0.69 -10.66 5.44
CA PHE A 161 -1.36 -11.70 6.20
C PHE A 161 -2.74 -12.07 5.66
N ASP A 162 -3.40 -11.17 4.93
CA ASP A 162 -4.64 -11.48 4.19
C ASP A 162 -4.48 -12.67 3.24
N GLY A 163 -3.29 -12.86 2.67
CA GLY A 163 -3.02 -13.96 1.72
C GLY A 163 -3.06 -15.35 2.35
N ASP A 164 -3.14 -15.44 3.68
CA ASP A 164 -3.28 -16.70 4.41
C ASP A 164 -4.77 -17.09 4.57
N PHE A 165 -5.69 -16.19 4.20
CA PHE A 165 -7.15 -16.37 4.24
C PHE A 165 -7.69 -16.49 2.80
N PRO A 166 -7.95 -17.71 2.31
CA PRO A 166 -8.34 -17.92 0.91
C PRO A 166 -9.67 -17.25 0.53
N GLU A 167 -10.52 -16.93 1.50
CA GLU A 167 -11.82 -16.29 1.33
C GLU A 167 -11.69 -14.94 0.63
N LEU A 168 -10.70 -14.13 1.00
CA LEU A 168 -10.57 -12.77 0.46
C LEU A 168 -10.24 -12.81 -1.05
N VAL A 169 -9.20 -13.56 -1.42
CA VAL A 169 -8.84 -13.75 -2.84
C VAL A 169 -9.96 -14.46 -3.61
N ARG A 170 -10.72 -15.36 -2.95
CA ARG A 170 -11.89 -15.98 -3.57
C ARG A 170 -12.98 -14.96 -3.88
N ILE A 171 -13.27 -14.02 -2.97
CA ILE A 171 -14.23 -12.95 -3.19
C ILE A 171 -13.79 -12.07 -4.36
N GLU A 172 -12.53 -11.63 -4.38
CA GLU A 172 -11.98 -10.82 -5.47
C GLU A 172 -12.05 -11.55 -6.83
N ALA A 173 -11.74 -12.85 -6.85
CA ALA A 173 -11.86 -13.66 -8.06
C ALA A 173 -13.32 -13.76 -8.57
N VAL A 174 -14.31 -13.87 -7.66
CA VAL A 174 -15.74 -13.84 -8.01
C VAL A 174 -16.17 -12.46 -8.53
N LEU A 175 -15.61 -11.39 -7.97
CA LEU A 175 -15.78 -10.02 -8.47
C LEU A 175 -15.03 -9.77 -9.79
N GLY A 176 -14.30 -10.77 -10.29
CA GLY A 176 -13.70 -10.78 -11.61
C GLY A 176 -12.26 -10.29 -11.65
N ALA A 177 -11.55 -10.20 -10.52
CA ALA A 177 -10.13 -9.85 -10.49
C ALA A 177 -9.32 -10.75 -11.45
N GLU A 178 -8.55 -10.11 -12.33
CA GLU A 178 -7.61 -10.75 -13.25
C GLU A 178 -6.18 -10.74 -12.69
N ILE A 179 -5.89 -9.76 -11.82
CA ILE A 179 -4.63 -9.57 -11.11
C ILE A 179 -4.97 -9.31 -9.64
N VAL A 180 -4.23 -9.93 -8.72
CA VAL A 180 -4.30 -9.61 -7.28
C VAL A 180 -2.93 -9.15 -6.82
N CYS A 181 -2.84 -7.91 -6.34
CA CYS A 181 -1.60 -7.37 -5.78
C CYS A 181 -1.54 -7.65 -4.28
N ARG A 182 -0.41 -8.19 -3.81
CA ARG A 182 -0.15 -8.49 -2.39
C ARG A 182 1.13 -7.80 -1.88
N PRO A 183 1.10 -6.48 -1.61
CA PRO A 183 2.16 -5.83 -0.84
C PRO A 183 2.38 -6.59 0.48
N SER A 184 3.64 -6.84 0.85
CA SER A 184 3.96 -7.62 2.05
C SER A 184 5.21 -7.10 2.74
N ALA A 185 5.25 -7.20 4.08
CA ALA A 185 6.42 -6.92 4.91
C ALA A 185 6.64 -8.06 5.92
N LEU A 186 7.18 -9.19 5.44
CA LEU A 186 7.48 -10.34 6.31
C LEU A 186 8.82 -10.14 7.03
N LEU A 187 8.77 -10.03 8.36
CA LEU A 187 9.96 -10.05 9.21
C LEU A 187 10.60 -11.46 9.12
N ARG A 188 11.84 -11.54 8.65
CA ARG A 188 12.69 -12.75 8.71
C ARG A 188 13.90 -12.48 9.59
#